data_AF-A0A7W0P2E3-F1
#
_entry.id   AF-A0A7W0P2E3-F1
#
_cell.length_a   1.000
_cell.length_b   1.000
_cell.length_c   1.000
_cell.angle_alpha   90.00
_cell.angle_beta   90.00
_cell.angle_gamma   90.00
#
_symmetry.space_group_name_H-M   'P 1'
#
loop_
_entity.id
_entity.type
_entity.pdbx_description
1 polymer ?
#
loop_
_entity_poly.entity_id
_entity_poly.type
_entity_poly.pdbx_seq_one_letter_code
_entity_poly.pdbx_strand_id
1 'polypeptide(L)'
;MCYSIEHFLELMFLRSDTNMLVLSSLPIFPEGSPLSPEIMDLTRQTVEGLCRDERILLHAQALPNVGTQRAALDAMEHTASRYPVAAWKTFTHFPGAFEGDGNVWWLDDRDGGDLGERFIRKAVELKIPTICTHKGLSLGSPNASPDDIGPAARRHRDVNFVAYHSGFEAGTTEGPYTSETAHLGVNRLIASMDRAGIGPNENVYAEIGSTWWYVMRYPDQAAHVLGKLLKHVGQDNVLWGTDCLFYGSPQPLIQAMRTFQISQEFRERYGYPKLTKELKAKILGLNGAALYRRCTGWNRTPRPASSRAASWSRSGATCRARTSPLGPRRWPRS
;
A
#
# COMPACT_ATOMS: atom_id res chain seq x y z
N MET A 1 16.55 6.63 -1.10
CA MET A 1 15.90 6.20 0.15
C MET A 1 15.51 7.43 0.95
N CYS A 2 14.31 7.44 1.53
CA CYS A 2 13.81 8.55 2.33
C CYS A 2 14.31 8.41 3.78
N TYR A 3 15.38 9.10 4.17
CA TYR A 3 15.99 8.93 5.51
C TYR A 3 15.43 9.86 6.60
N SER A 4 14.60 10.85 6.25
CA SER A 4 13.92 11.72 7.22
C SER A 4 12.49 12.07 6.76
N ILE A 5 11.66 12.53 7.71
CA ILE A 5 10.30 13.00 7.43
C ILE A 5 10.32 14.14 6.41
N GLU A 6 11.21 15.11 6.58
CA GLU A 6 11.31 16.29 5.71
C GLU A 6 11.66 15.87 4.28
N HIS A 7 12.65 14.99 4.11
CA HIS A 7 13.04 14.52 2.79
C HIS A 7 11.94 13.67 2.14
N PHE A 8 11.24 12.83 2.92
CA PHE A 8 10.07 12.09 2.44
C PHE A 8 8.99 13.04 1.93
N LEU A 9 8.63 14.07 2.72
CA LEU A 9 7.61 15.04 2.36
C LEU A 9 8.00 15.89 1.14
N GLU A 10 9.26 16.26 1.01
CA GLU A 10 9.79 16.93 -0.19
C GLU A 10 9.58 16.05 -1.43
N LEU A 11 10.00 14.78 -1.37
CA LEU A 11 9.90 13.86 -2.49
C LEU A 11 8.44 13.61 -2.89
N MET A 12 7.55 13.46 -1.91
CA MET A 12 6.14 13.16 -2.16
C MET A 12 5.37 14.40 -2.60
N PHE A 13 5.43 15.51 -1.87
CA PHE A 13 4.51 16.64 -2.10
C PHE A 13 5.10 17.80 -2.91
N LEU A 14 6.44 17.93 -2.96
CA LEU A 14 7.08 19.04 -3.71
C LEU A 14 7.68 18.56 -5.02
N ARG A 15 8.19 17.33 -5.06
CA ARG A 15 8.87 16.75 -6.24
C ARG A 15 8.04 15.70 -6.95
N SER A 16 6.74 15.65 -6.70
CA SER A 16 5.80 14.84 -7.46
C SER A 16 4.39 15.43 -7.47
N ASP A 17 3.56 14.94 -8.38
CA ASP A 17 2.14 15.31 -8.48
C ASP A 17 1.24 14.62 -7.44
N THR A 18 1.83 14.02 -6.40
CA THR A 18 1.08 13.37 -5.33
C THR A 18 0.34 14.43 -4.49
N ASN A 19 -0.98 14.30 -4.40
CA ASN A 19 -1.80 15.19 -3.57
C ASN A 19 -2.13 14.59 -2.21
N MET A 20 -2.22 13.27 -2.13
CA MET A 20 -2.49 12.51 -0.91
C MET A 20 -1.71 11.20 -0.98
N LEU A 21 -1.38 10.65 0.18
CA LEU A 21 -0.71 9.36 0.29
C LEU A 21 -1.20 8.59 1.50
N VAL A 22 -0.88 7.30 1.51
CA VAL A 22 -1.08 6.43 2.66
C VAL A 22 0.29 5.94 3.13
N LEU A 23 0.62 6.16 4.39
CA LEU A 23 1.79 5.55 5.03
C LEU A 23 1.38 4.15 5.51
N SER A 24 2.18 3.15 5.18
CA SER A 24 1.87 1.76 5.49
C SER A 24 3.08 1.07 6.09
N SER A 25 2.88 0.33 7.18
CA SER A 25 3.95 -0.38 7.89
C SER A 25 4.71 -1.39 7.02
N LEU A 26 5.97 -1.65 7.39
CA LEU A 26 6.88 -2.63 6.77
C LEU A 26 6.79 -4.02 7.43
N PRO A 27 7.35 -5.08 6.84
CA PRO A 27 7.56 -6.37 7.50
C PRO A 27 8.75 -6.28 8.48
N ILE A 28 8.63 -5.41 9.49
CA ILE A 28 9.58 -5.21 10.57
C ILE A 28 8.74 -5.19 11.85
N PHE A 29 9.24 -5.78 12.94
CA PHE A 29 8.54 -5.70 14.22
C PHE A 29 8.27 -4.24 14.62
N PRO A 30 7.16 -3.95 15.34
CA PRO A 30 6.79 -2.58 15.67
C PRO A 30 7.88 -1.78 16.38
N GLU A 31 8.61 -2.41 17.30
CA GLU A 31 9.67 -1.76 18.06
C GLU A 31 10.86 -1.38 17.14
N GLY A 32 11.18 -0.09 17.09
CA GLY A 32 12.26 0.45 16.26
C GLY A 32 11.95 0.52 14.76
N SER A 33 10.71 0.19 14.34
CA SER A 33 10.32 0.30 12.92
C SER A 33 10.34 1.76 12.45
N PRO A 34 10.96 2.07 11.29
CA PRO A 34 10.94 3.42 10.73
C PRO A 34 9.54 3.85 10.24
N LEU A 35 8.58 2.91 10.17
CA LEU A 35 7.17 3.14 9.92
C LEU A 35 6.32 2.60 11.08
N SER A 36 6.75 2.86 12.32
CA SER A 36 5.90 2.66 13.49
C SER A 36 4.68 3.59 13.46
N PRO A 37 3.56 3.25 14.14
CA PRO A 37 2.40 4.12 14.24
C PRO A 37 2.75 5.55 14.72
N GLU A 38 3.67 5.67 15.68
CA GLU A 38 4.16 6.94 16.23
C GLU A 38 4.81 7.81 15.13
N ILE A 39 5.73 7.23 14.36
CA ILE A 39 6.47 7.97 13.31
C ILE A 39 5.54 8.33 12.15
N MET A 40 4.65 7.42 11.76
CA MET A 40 3.68 7.69 10.72
C MET A 40 2.70 8.80 11.14
N ASP A 41 2.23 8.79 12.38
CA ASP A 41 1.35 9.82 12.91
C ASP A 41 2.09 11.17 13.07
N LEU A 42 3.33 11.17 13.55
CA LEU A 42 4.17 12.38 13.58
C LEU A 42 4.34 12.99 12.19
N THR A 43 4.55 12.15 11.16
CA THR A 43 4.64 12.57 9.77
C THR A 43 3.32 13.21 9.30
N ARG A 44 2.18 12.59 9.63
CA ARG A 44 0.84 13.13 9.35
C ARG A 44 0.63 14.48 10.02
N GLN A 45 0.88 14.57 11.33
CA GLN A 45 0.71 15.79 12.12
C GLN A 45 1.60 16.93 11.61
N THR A 46 2.81 16.63 11.16
CA THR A 46 3.72 17.61 10.55
C THR A 46 3.09 18.24 9.29
N VAL A 47 2.51 17.43 8.41
CA VAL A 47 1.81 17.94 7.22
C VAL A 47 0.55 18.71 7.60
N GLU A 48 -0.22 18.22 8.57
CA GLU A 48 -1.43 18.89 9.03
C GLU A 48 -1.12 20.29 9.60
N GLY A 49 -0.08 20.41 10.43
CA GLY A 49 0.36 21.69 10.99
C GLY A 49 0.85 22.69 9.94
N LEU A 50 1.59 22.22 8.93
CA LEU A 50 2.15 23.07 7.87
C LEU A 50 1.12 23.45 6.79
N CYS A 51 0.28 22.50 6.38
CA CYS A 51 -0.60 22.66 5.22
C CYS A 51 -2.06 22.95 5.58
N ARG A 52 -2.47 22.67 6.83
CA ARG A 52 -3.86 22.67 7.32
C ARG A 52 -4.77 21.78 6.47
N ASP A 53 -4.29 20.61 6.09
CA ASP A 53 -5.01 19.63 5.28
C ASP A 53 -4.65 18.19 5.66
N GLU A 54 -5.65 17.31 5.62
CA GLU A 54 -5.57 15.88 5.96
C GLU A 54 -5.21 15.08 4.71
N ARG A 55 -3.93 15.07 4.35
CA ARG A 55 -3.44 14.44 3.10
C ARG A 55 -2.66 13.15 3.30
N ILE A 56 -2.48 12.71 4.55
CA ILE A 56 -1.78 11.49 4.91
C ILE A 56 -2.73 10.59 5.71
N LEU A 57 -2.98 9.39 5.19
CA LEU A 57 -3.69 8.31 5.89
C LEU A 57 -2.70 7.28 6.42
N LEU A 58 -3.12 6.48 7.40
CA LEU A 58 -2.27 5.50 8.08
C LEU A 58 -2.80 4.08 7.91
N HIS A 59 -1.95 3.16 7.48
CA HIS A 59 -2.16 1.72 7.68
C HIS A 59 -1.32 1.25 8.87
N ALA A 60 -2.00 0.84 9.94
CA ALA A 60 -1.33 0.29 11.12
C ALA A 60 -0.98 -1.18 10.89
N GLN A 61 0.18 -1.60 11.40
CA GLN A 61 0.58 -3.00 11.35
C GLN A 61 -0.32 -3.85 12.26
N ALA A 62 -0.72 -5.01 11.78
CA ALA A 62 -1.31 -6.07 12.59
C ALA A 62 -0.57 -7.38 12.30
N LEU A 63 -0.01 -8.00 13.33
CA LEU A 63 0.73 -9.26 13.25
C LEU A 63 0.05 -10.31 14.14
N PRO A 64 -1.08 -10.91 13.70
CA PRO A 64 -1.89 -11.80 14.53
C PRO A 64 -1.17 -13.09 14.95
N ASN A 65 -0.05 -13.42 14.31
CA ASN A 65 0.81 -14.58 14.56
C ASN A 65 2.03 -14.29 15.45
N VAL A 66 2.22 -13.05 15.91
CA VAL A 66 3.34 -12.67 16.78
C VAL A 66 2.88 -12.57 18.23
N GLY A 67 3.57 -13.27 19.12
CA GLY A 67 3.18 -13.38 20.53
C GLY A 67 1.93 -14.25 20.71
N THR A 68 1.19 -14.04 21.80
CA THR A 68 -0.12 -14.70 21.94
C THR A 68 -1.15 -14.00 21.06
N GLN A 69 -2.07 -14.77 20.49
CA GLN A 69 -3.12 -14.23 19.63
C GLN A 69 -3.94 -13.13 20.35
N ARG A 70 -4.26 -13.32 21.64
CA ARG A 70 -4.92 -12.30 22.45
C ARG A 70 -4.12 -11.00 22.51
N ALA A 71 -2.83 -11.08 22.81
CA ALA A 71 -1.97 -9.91 22.87
C ALA A 71 -1.88 -9.18 21.52
N ALA A 72 -1.85 -9.91 20.41
CA ALA A 72 -1.84 -9.31 19.07
C ALA A 72 -3.14 -8.55 18.75
N LEU A 73 -4.30 -9.10 19.13
CA LEU A 73 -5.60 -8.42 18.95
C LEU A 73 -5.77 -7.23 19.91
N ASP A 74 -5.30 -7.34 21.16
CA ASP A 74 -5.26 -6.23 22.12
C ASP A 74 -4.35 -5.09 21.61
N ALA A 75 -3.26 -5.42 20.92
CA ALA A 75 -2.38 -4.42 20.30
C ALA A 75 -3.07 -3.66 19.15
N MET A 76 -3.94 -4.32 18.36
CA MET A 76 -4.76 -3.63 17.36
C MET A 76 -5.70 -2.61 18.05
N GLU A 77 -6.38 -3.02 19.11
CA GLU A 77 -7.28 -2.13 19.84
C GLU A 77 -6.53 -0.93 20.46
N HIS A 78 -5.38 -1.19 21.09
CA HIS A 78 -4.53 -0.13 21.61
C HIS A 78 -4.10 0.86 20.52
N THR A 79 -3.67 0.36 19.37
CA THR A 79 -3.24 1.19 18.23
C THR A 79 -4.38 2.03 17.68
N ALA A 80 -5.57 1.44 17.48
CA ALA A 80 -6.75 2.14 16.99
C ALA A 80 -7.28 3.20 17.99
N SER A 81 -7.08 2.99 19.29
CA SER A 81 -7.46 3.97 20.32
C SER A 81 -6.58 5.22 20.33
N ARG A 82 -5.36 5.12 19.78
CA ARG A 82 -4.33 6.16 19.83
C ARG A 82 -4.15 6.91 18.51
N TYR A 83 -4.31 6.23 17.39
CA TYR A 83 -3.99 6.77 16.07
C TYR A 83 -5.17 6.70 15.11
N PRO A 84 -5.29 7.62 14.15
CA PRO A 84 -6.34 7.61 13.15
C PRO A 84 -6.06 6.57 12.05
N VAL A 85 -6.20 5.29 12.40
CA VAL A 85 -5.94 4.15 11.51
C VAL A 85 -7.03 4.07 10.44
N ALA A 86 -6.62 4.03 9.16
CA ALA A 86 -7.52 3.93 8.01
C ALA A 86 -7.67 2.48 7.49
N ALA A 87 -6.67 1.64 7.71
CA ALA A 87 -6.70 0.20 7.40
C ALA A 87 -5.63 -0.56 8.20
N TRP A 88 -5.73 -1.89 8.21
CA TRP A 88 -4.74 -2.78 8.81
C TRP A 88 -3.79 -3.33 7.75
N LYS A 89 -2.47 -3.26 7.99
CA LYS A 89 -1.44 -3.85 7.14
C LYS A 89 -0.90 -5.11 7.79
N THR A 90 -0.86 -6.22 7.06
CA THR A 90 -0.34 -7.50 7.56
C THR A 90 0.49 -8.26 6.53
N PHE A 91 1.17 -9.30 7.02
CA PHE A 91 2.16 -10.10 6.30
C PHE A 91 2.03 -11.57 6.74
N THR A 92 1.43 -12.40 5.90
CA THR A 92 1.18 -13.83 6.18
C THR A 92 2.43 -14.70 6.21
N HIS A 93 3.57 -14.17 5.74
CA HIS A 93 4.86 -14.85 5.67
C HIS A 93 5.91 -14.24 6.61
N PHE A 94 5.54 -13.22 7.40
CA PHE A 94 6.44 -12.61 8.38
C PHE A 94 6.05 -13.11 9.79
N PRO A 95 7.02 -13.37 10.69
CA PRO A 95 8.48 -13.24 10.50
C PRO A 95 9.14 -14.41 9.75
N GLY A 96 8.44 -15.53 9.52
CA GLY A 96 9.03 -16.78 9.03
C GLY A 96 9.93 -16.70 7.79
N ALA A 97 9.58 -15.89 6.79
CA ALA A 97 10.39 -15.73 5.58
C ALA A 97 11.70 -14.95 5.80
N PHE A 98 11.83 -14.20 6.91
CA PHE A 98 12.97 -13.36 7.22
C PHE A 98 13.84 -13.97 8.32
N GLU A 99 13.23 -14.61 9.30
CA GLU A 99 13.94 -15.19 10.46
C GLU A 99 14.15 -16.71 10.34
N GLY A 100 13.40 -17.39 9.46
CA GLY A 100 13.49 -18.84 9.29
C GLY A 100 12.87 -19.63 10.45
N ASP A 101 12.11 -18.99 11.34
CA ASP A 101 11.46 -19.60 12.51
C ASP A 101 10.20 -20.42 12.15
N GLY A 102 9.77 -20.38 10.88
CA GLY A 102 8.57 -21.06 10.39
C GLY A 102 7.26 -20.37 10.78
N ASN A 103 7.31 -19.19 11.40
CA ASN A 103 6.12 -18.45 11.81
C ASN A 103 5.44 -17.78 10.60
N VAL A 104 4.55 -18.54 9.98
CA VAL A 104 3.73 -18.17 8.82
C VAL A 104 2.29 -18.61 9.05
N TRP A 105 1.34 -18.01 8.33
CA TRP A 105 -0.09 -18.31 8.47
C TRP A 105 -0.85 -18.04 7.16
N TRP A 106 -2.13 -18.40 7.11
CA TRP A 106 -3.00 -18.17 5.96
C TRP A 106 -4.18 -17.29 6.33
N LEU A 107 -4.51 -16.31 5.49
CA LEU A 107 -5.61 -15.38 5.76
C LEU A 107 -6.97 -16.09 5.78
N ASP A 108 -7.08 -17.23 5.09
CA ASP A 108 -8.29 -18.03 5.02
C ASP A 108 -8.29 -19.28 5.92
N ASP A 109 -7.30 -19.41 6.82
CA ASP A 109 -7.20 -20.51 7.79
C ASP A 109 -7.29 -21.92 7.16
N ARG A 110 -6.80 -22.09 5.93
CA ARG A 110 -6.81 -23.39 5.23
C ARG A 110 -5.96 -24.48 5.91
N ASP A 111 -5.12 -24.09 6.85
CA ASP A 111 -4.33 -24.97 7.71
C ASP A 111 -5.11 -25.53 8.90
N GLY A 112 -6.39 -25.15 9.05
CA GLY A 112 -7.27 -25.61 10.13
C GLY A 112 -7.19 -24.78 11.41
N GLY A 113 -6.45 -23.66 11.39
CA GLY A 113 -6.42 -22.67 12.46
C GLY A 113 -7.67 -21.77 12.48
N ASP A 114 -7.59 -20.67 13.23
CA ASP A 114 -8.62 -19.62 13.29
C ASP A 114 -8.02 -18.21 13.39
N LEU A 115 -6.76 -18.07 13.01
CA LEU A 115 -5.97 -16.87 13.21
C LEU A 115 -6.40 -15.77 12.23
N GLY A 116 -6.63 -16.12 10.97
CA GLY A 116 -7.20 -15.24 9.96
C GLY A 116 -8.61 -14.79 10.35
N GLU A 117 -9.50 -15.70 10.71
CA GLU A 117 -10.87 -15.40 11.15
C GLU A 117 -10.87 -14.39 12.30
N ARG A 118 -10.12 -14.66 13.38
CA ARG A 118 -10.08 -13.77 14.55
C ARG A 118 -9.50 -12.39 14.23
N PHE A 119 -8.45 -12.33 13.41
CA PHE A 119 -7.89 -11.07 12.94
C PHE A 119 -8.92 -10.26 12.12
N ILE A 120 -9.57 -10.90 11.15
CA ILE A 120 -10.56 -10.26 10.30
C ILE A 120 -11.74 -9.75 11.12
N ARG A 121 -12.22 -10.55 12.09
CA ARG A 121 -13.33 -10.14 12.97
C ARG A 121 -12.94 -9.00 13.91
N LYS A 122 -11.71 -8.96 14.42
CA LYS A 122 -11.24 -7.81 15.19
C LYS A 122 -11.21 -6.53 14.35
N ALA A 123 -10.82 -6.61 13.07
CA ALA A 123 -10.86 -5.45 12.16
C ALA A 123 -12.29 -4.90 12.00
N VAL A 124 -13.29 -5.78 11.89
CA VAL A 124 -14.71 -5.42 11.84
C VAL A 124 -15.20 -4.81 13.15
N GLU A 125 -14.86 -5.44 14.28
CA GLU A 125 -15.20 -4.96 15.63
C GLU A 125 -14.68 -3.54 15.89
N LEU A 126 -13.45 -3.26 15.47
CA LEU A 126 -12.80 -1.95 15.55
C LEU A 126 -13.33 -0.95 14.51
N LYS A 127 -14.30 -1.35 13.67
CA LYS A 127 -14.91 -0.53 12.60
C LYS A 127 -13.90 -0.02 11.57
N ILE A 128 -12.82 -0.78 11.35
CA ILE A 128 -11.81 -0.51 10.32
C ILE A 128 -11.72 -1.77 9.43
N PRO A 129 -12.75 -2.08 8.61
CA PRO A 129 -12.86 -3.34 7.90
C PRO A 129 -12.09 -3.33 6.57
N THR A 130 -10.90 -2.74 6.54
CA THR A 130 -10.00 -2.76 5.39
C THR A 130 -8.69 -3.39 5.79
N ILE A 131 -8.34 -4.48 5.11
CA ILE A 131 -7.16 -5.29 5.39
C ILE A 131 -6.27 -5.29 4.15
N CYS A 132 -5.10 -4.70 4.31
CA CYS A 132 -4.02 -4.64 3.36
C CYS A 132 -3.05 -5.78 3.63
N THR A 133 -3.02 -6.80 2.79
CA THR A 133 -2.11 -7.96 2.99
C THR A 133 -1.02 -7.94 1.93
N HIS A 134 0.24 -8.09 2.36
CA HIS A 134 1.34 -8.26 1.41
C HIS A 134 1.23 -9.61 0.69
N LYS A 135 0.89 -9.57 -0.61
CA LYS A 135 0.60 -10.75 -1.43
C LYS A 135 1.27 -10.66 -2.79
N GLY A 136 2.56 -10.93 -2.84
CA GLY A 136 3.47 -10.76 -3.97
C GLY A 136 4.87 -10.47 -3.43
N LEU A 137 5.89 -10.37 -4.28
CA LEU A 137 7.30 -10.21 -3.87
C LEU A 137 7.66 -11.17 -2.72
N SER A 138 7.30 -12.44 -2.91
CA SER A 138 7.13 -13.44 -1.84
C SER A 138 8.40 -13.86 -1.11
N LEU A 139 9.58 -13.55 -1.69
CA LEU A 139 10.85 -14.18 -1.32
C LEU A 139 10.79 -15.73 -1.37
N GLY A 140 9.91 -16.28 -2.21
CA GLY A 140 9.68 -17.73 -2.33
C GLY A 140 8.73 -18.31 -1.28
N SER A 141 8.19 -17.51 -0.35
CA SER A 141 7.25 -18.00 0.66
C SER A 141 5.88 -18.32 0.07
N PRO A 142 5.34 -19.55 0.24
CA PRO A 142 4.00 -19.90 -0.18
C PRO A 142 2.92 -19.03 0.48
N ASN A 143 3.11 -18.62 1.74
CA ASN A 143 2.14 -17.83 2.51
C ASN A 143 2.00 -16.41 1.97
N ALA A 144 2.95 -15.91 1.19
CA ALA A 144 2.81 -14.64 0.47
C ALA A 144 1.98 -14.77 -0.82
N SER A 145 1.57 -15.98 -1.23
CA SER A 145 0.67 -16.18 -2.37
C SER A 145 -0.71 -15.57 -2.08
N PRO A 146 -1.36 -14.89 -3.05
CA PRO A 146 -2.73 -14.37 -2.91
C PRO A 146 -3.83 -15.46 -2.95
N ASP A 147 -3.47 -16.75 -2.97
CA ASP A 147 -4.42 -17.87 -3.10
C ASP A 147 -5.47 -17.98 -1.98
N ASP A 148 -5.23 -17.32 -0.85
CA ASP A 148 -6.14 -17.23 0.30
C ASP A 148 -7.02 -15.97 0.30
N ILE A 149 -6.75 -14.99 -0.56
CA ILE A 149 -7.54 -13.73 -0.64
C ILE A 149 -8.97 -13.99 -1.08
N GLY A 150 -9.19 -14.78 -2.15
CA GLY A 150 -10.52 -15.07 -2.68
C GLY A 150 -11.42 -15.77 -1.65
N PRO A 151 -10.99 -16.89 -1.05
CA PRO A 151 -11.75 -17.57 0.00
C PRO A 151 -12.05 -16.66 1.21
N ALA A 152 -11.07 -15.89 1.70
CA ALA A 152 -11.30 -14.93 2.78
C ALA A 152 -12.34 -13.87 2.36
N ALA A 153 -12.18 -13.25 1.20
CA ALA A 153 -13.12 -12.26 0.68
C ALA A 153 -14.54 -12.81 0.53
N ARG A 154 -14.69 -14.08 0.14
CA ARG A 154 -16.00 -14.74 -0.03
C ARG A 154 -16.72 -14.95 1.30
N ARG A 155 -15.99 -15.27 2.37
CA ARG A 155 -16.53 -15.47 3.73
C ARG A 155 -16.79 -14.15 4.46
N HIS A 156 -16.05 -13.10 4.13
CA HIS A 156 -16.10 -11.80 4.80
C HIS A 156 -16.49 -10.68 3.84
N ARG A 157 -17.74 -10.69 3.36
CA ARG A 157 -18.27 -9.69 2.42
C ARG A 157 -18.35 -8.27 3.00
N ASP A 158 -18.30 -8.16 4.32
CA ASP A 158 -18.26 -6.93 5.11
C ASP A 158 -16.86 -6.29 5.20
N VAL A 159 -15.83 -6.92 4.60
CA VAL A 159 -14.42 -6.50 4.68
C VAL A 159 -13.84 -6.28 3.29
N ASN A 160 -13.07 -5.21 3.13
CA ASN A 160 -12.27 -4.94 1.93
C ASN A 160 -10.88 -5.56 2.07
N PHE A 161 -10.47 -6.37 1.09
CA PHE A 161 -9.16 -7.01 1.04
C PHE A 161 -8.29 -6.35 -0.04
N VAL A 162 -7.20 -5.71 0.35
CA VAL A 162 -6.23 -5.11 -0.56
C VAL A 162 -5.01 -6.01 -0.67
N ALA A 163 -4.82 -6.64 -1.83
CA ALA A 163 -3.65 -7.44 -2.15
C ALA A 163 -2.50 -6.52 -2.61
N TYR A 164 -1.59 -6.21 -1.69
CA TYR A 164 -0.37 -5.46 -2.00
C TYR A 164 0.50 -6.25 -2.96
N HIS A 165 0.95 -5.56 -4.01
CA HIS A 165 1.65 -6.10 -5.19
C HIS A 165 0.82 -7.02 -6.09
N SER A 166 -0.48 -7.21 -5.82
CA SER A 166 -1.43 -7.90 -6.72
C SER A 166 -1.05 -9.33 -7.13
N GLY A 167 -0.21 -10.03 -6.36
CA GLY A 167 0.34 -11.34 -6.71
C GLY A 167 1.60 -11.30 -7.57
N PHE A 168 2.18 -10.14 -7.82
CA PHE A 168 3.39 -10.01 -8.65
C PHE A 168 4.61 -10.72 -8.02
N GLU A 169 5.48 -11.33 -8.84
CA GLU A 169 6.77 -11.89 -8.41
C GLU A 169 7.90 -11.40 -9.30
N ALA A 170 9.01 -10.99 -8.67
CA ALA A 170 10.23 -10.72 -9.41
C ALA A 170 10.74 -12.01 -10.08
N GLY A 171 11.19 -11.89 -11.33
CA GLY A 171 11.69 -13.04 -12.11
C GLY A 171 10.62 -13.88 -12.80
N THR A 172 9.33 -13.61 -12.58
CA THR A 172 8.24 -14.21 -13.36
C THR A 172 7.86 -13.29 -14.52
N THR A 173 7.82 -13.82 -15.75
CA THR A 173 7.35 -13.05 -16.91
C THR A 173 5.83 -13.00 -16.93
N GLU A 174 5.28 -11.78 -16.92
CA GLU A 174 3.84 -11.57 -16.98
C GLU A 174 3.28 -11.78 -18.39
N GLY A 175 2.18 -12.54 -18.49
CA GLY A 175 1.53 -12.91 -19.75
C GLY A 175 0.00 -12.92 -19.65
N PRO A 176 -0.71 -13.48 -20.64
CA PRO A 176 -2.17 -13.62 -20.57
C PRO A 176 -2.59 -14.53 -19.42
N TYR A 177 -3.84 -14.38 -18.98
CA TYR A 177 -4.46 -15.26 -17.99
C TYR A 177 -5.21 -16.39 -18.70
N THR A 178 -4.73 -17.62 -18.53
CA THR A 178 -5.33 -18.86 -19.02
C THR A 178 -5.22 -19.93 -17.92
N SER A 179 -5.80 -21.11 -18.14
CA SER A 179 -5.64 -22.28 -17.25
C SER A 179 -4.16 -22.63 -17.01
N GLU A 180 -3.34 -22.55 -18.06
CA GLU A 180 -1.92 -22.93 -18.03
C GLU A 180 -1.08 -21.92 -17.27
N THR A 181 -1.47 -20.64 -17.27
CA THR A 181 -0.72 -19.55 -16.63
C THR A 181 -1.34 -19.09 -15.30
N ALA A 182 -2.44 -19.70 -14.85
CA ALA A 182 -3.18 -19.29 -13.66
C ALA A 182 -2.33 -19.23 -12.38
N HIS A 183 -1.25 -20.02 -12.32
CA HIS A 183 -0.34 -20.13 -11.18
C HIS A 183 0.83 -19.12 -11.21
N LEU A 184 0.89 -18.22 -12.20
CA LEU A 184 2.02 -17.30 -12.41
C LEU A 184 1.69 -15.85 -12.08
N GLY A 185 2.57 -15.18 -11.33
CA GLY A 185 2.50 -13.73 -11.11
C GLY A 185 1.11 -13.25 -10.66
N VAL A 186 0.64 -12.14 -11.24
CA VAL A 186 -0.68 -11.57 -10.88
C VAL A 186 -1.87 -12.46 -11.25
N ASN A 187 -1.68 -13.49 -12.10
CA ASN A 187 -2.75 -14.44 -12.40
C ASN A 187 -3.21 -15.20 -11.16
N ARG A 188 -2.33 -15.39 -10.17
CA ARG A 188 -2.68 -16.10 -8.93
C ARG A 188 -3.78 -15.40 -8.14
N LEU A 189 -3.75 -14.06 -8.10
CA LEU A 189 -4.82 -13.27 -7.46
C LEU A 189 -6.15 -13.47 -8.21
N ILE A 190 -6.11 -13.42 -9.53
CA ILE A 190 -7.30 -13.62 -10.38
C ILE A 190 -7.85 -15.03 -10.21
N ALA A 191 -6.99 -16.05 -10.24
CA ALA A 191 -7.39 -17.45 -10.03
C ALA A 191 -7.98 -17.67 -8.63
N SER A 192 -7.43 -17.02 -7.60
CA SER A 192 -7.98 -17.01 -6.24
C SER A 192 -9.39 -16.44 -6.21
N MET A 193 -9.62 -15.30 -6.87
CA MET A 193 -10.94 -14.68 -7.00
C MET A 193 -11.93 -15.55 -7.77
N ASP A 194 -11.54 -16.06 -8.94
CA ASP A 194 -12.39 -16.88 -9.81
C ASP A 194 -12.86 -18.16 -9.08
N ARG A 195 -11.93 -18.88 -8.42
CA ARG A 195 -12.26 -20.09 -7.64
C ARG A 195 -13.24 -19.80 -6.49
N ALA A 196 -13.17 -18.61 -5.91
CA ALA A 196 -14.02 -18.18 -4.81
C ALA A 196 -15.32 -17.50 -5.28
N GLY A 197 -15.51 -17.31 -6.59
CA GLY A 197 -16.67 -16.63 -7.17
C GLY A 197 -16.71 -15.14 -6.84
N ILE A 198 -15.56 -14.48 -6.77
CA ILE A 198 -15.45 -13.03 -6.58
C ILE A 198 -15.36 -12.37 -7.97
N GLY A 199 -16.39 -11.62 -8.34
CA GLY A 199 -16.42 -10.85 -9.56
C GLY A 199 -15.67 -9.50 -9.48
N PRO A 200 -15.59 -8.79 -10.61
CA PRO A 200 -14.98 -7.46 -10.68
C PRO A 200 -15.71 -6.45 -9.77
N ASN A 201 -14.95 -5.51 -9.19
CA ASN A 201 -15.46 -4.42 -8.35
C ASN A 201 -16.18 -4.88 -7.06
N GLU A 202 -15.94 -6.11 -6.60
CA GLU A 202 -16.42 -6.59 -5.30
C GLU A 202 -15.47 -6.16 -4.15
N ASN A 203 -15.25 -6.99 -3.14
CA ASN A 203 -14.50 -6.63 -1.94
C ASN A 203 -13.00 -6.99 -2.00
N VAL A 204 -12.44 -7.22 -3.19
CA VAL A 204 -10.99 -7.46 -3.41
C VAL A 204 -10.40 -6.34 -4.27
N TYR A 205 -9.26 -5.81 -3.85
CA TYR A 205 -8.52 -4.73 -4.49
C TYR A 205 -7.10 -5.16 -4.82
N ALA A 206 -6.61 -4.70 -5.97
CA ALA A 206 -5.27 -4.97 -6.47
C ALA A 206 -4.42 -3.70 -6.37
N GLU A 207 -3.43 -3.70 -5.49
CA GLU A 207 -2.48 -2.58 -5.35
C GLU A 207 -1.23 -2.83 -6.19
N ILE A 208 -0.78 -1.81 -6.93
CA ILE A 208 0.21 -1.96 -8.01
C ILE A 208 1.55 -1.25 -7.76
N GLY A 209 1.97 -0.95 -6.54
CA GLY A 209 3.16 -0.15 -6.24
C GLY A 209 4.44 -0.65 -6.89
N SER A 210 5.17 -1.53 -6.19
CA SER A 210 6.39 -2.15 -6.72
C SER A 210 6.11 -2.95 -8.00
N THR A 211 4.89 -3.47 -8.16
CA THR A 211 4.42 -4.12 -9.40
C THR A 211 4.59 -3.19 -10.60
N TRP A 212 4.04 -1.97 -10.54
CA TRP A 212 4.14 -0.97 -11.60
C TRP A 212 5.58 -0.52 -11.81
N TRP A 213 6.31 -0.25 -10.73
CA TRP A 213 7.72 0.10 -10.80
C TRP A 213 8.55 -0.98 -11.53
N TYR A 214 8.19 -2.24 -11.37
CA TYR A 214 8.84 -3.35 -12.08
C TYR A 214 8.45 -3.38 -13.55
N VAL A 215 7.16 -3.45 -13.85
CA VAL A 215 6.68 -3.74 -15.22
C VAL A 215 6.69 -2.53 -16.15
N MET A 216 6.78 -1.29 -15.64
CA MET A 216 6.79 -0.08 -16.49
C MET A 216 7.95 -0.04 -17.50
N ARG A 217 9.01 -0.84 -17.29
CA ARG A 217 10.15 -1.01 -18.22
C ARG A 217 9.92 -2.09 -19.29
N TYR A 218 8.83 -2.84 -19.20
CA TYR A 218 8.47 -3.95 -20.08
C TYR A 218 7.02 -3.76 -20.60
N PRO A 219 6.83 -3.00 -21.70
CA PRO A 219 5.50 -2.57 -22.14
C PRO A 219 4.46 -3.69 -22.31
N ASP A 220 4.85 -4.85 -22.84
CA ASP A 220 3.95 -5.98 -23.04
C ASP A 220 3.50 -6.60 -21.70
N GLN A 221 4.44 -6.74 -20.76
CA GLN A 221 4.13 -7.21 -19.40
C GLN A 221 3.25 -6.20 -18.66
N ALA A 222 3.53 -4.91 -18.78
CA ALA A 222 2.69 -3.85 -18.23
C ALA A 222 1.27 -3.89 -18.80
N ALA A 223 1.13 -4.15 -20.10
CA ALA A 223 -0.17 -4.29 -20.76
C ALA A 223 -0.94 -5.50 -20.24
N HIS A 224 -0.27 -6.64 -20.04
CA HIS A 224 -0.89 -7.80 -19.43
C HIS A 224 -1.29 -7.55 -17.97
N VAL A 225 -0.40 -7.02 -17.13
CA VAL A 225 -0.72 -6.77 -15.71
C VAL A 225 -1.91 -5.83 -15.56
N LEU A 226 -1.84 -4.63 -16.15
CA LEU A 226 -2.94 -3.68 -16.03
C LEU A 226 -4.21 -4.18 -16.71
N GLY A 227 -4.10 -4.76 -17.91
CA GLY A 227 -5.23 -5.28 -18.66
C GLY A 227 -6.00 -6.37 -17.90
N LYS A 228 -5.28 -7.33 -17.31
CA LYS A 228 -5.86 -8.40 -16.49
C LYS A 228 -6.50 -7.87 -15.22
N LEU A 229 -5.79 -7.03 -14.45
CA LEU A 229 -6.31 -6.51 -13.18
C LEU A 229 -7.57 -5.67 -13.41
N LEU A 230 -7.56 -4.78 -14.41
CA LEU A 230 -8.74 -3.95 -14.73
C LEU A 230 -9.94 -4.76 -15.21
N LYS A 231 -9.70 -5.89 -15.89
CA LYS A 231 -10.76 -6.78 -16.40
C LYS A 231 -11.34 -7.69 -15.31
N HIS A 232 -10.50 -8.30 -14.48
CA HIS A 232 -10.91 -9.34 -13.54
C HIS A 232 -11.11 -8.83 -12.10
N VAL A 233 -10.23 -7.93 -11.62
CA VAL A 233 -10.40 -7.30 -10.31
C VAL A 233 -11.39 -6.14 -10.39
N GLY A 234 -11.39 -5.44 -11.54
CA GLY A 234 -12.36 -4.41 -11.88
C GLY A 234 -11.78 -2.99 -11.83
N GLN A 235 -12.36 -2.12 -12.64
CA GLN A 235 -11.88 -0.76 -12.88
C GLN A 235 -11.94 0.15 -11.65
N ASP A 236 -12.78 -0.16 -10.66
CA ASP A 236 -12.94 0.56 -9.39
C ASP A 236 -12.02 0.02 -8.28
N ASN A 237 -11.33 -1.11 -8.53
CA ASN A 237 -10.60 -1.84 -7.50
C ASN A 237 -9.10 -2.02 -7.77
N VAL A 238 -8.56 -1.41 -8.82
CA VAL A 238 -7.11 -1.28 -9.02
C VAL A 238 -6.60 -0.01 -8.35
N LEU A 239 -5.69 -0.15 -7.37
CA LEU A 239 -5.20 0.92 -6.52
C LEU A 239 -3.75 1.30 -6.87
N TRP A 240 -3.52 2.60 -7.03
CA TRP A 240 -2.16 3.13 -7.13
C TRP A 240 -1.43 3.02 -5.80
N GLY A 241 -0.20 2.53 -5.87
CA GLY A 241 0.82 2.74 -4.86
C GLY A 241 2.15 2.99 -5.56
N THR A 242 3.19 3.18 -4.76
CA THR A 242 4.48 3.63 -5.28
C THR A 242 5.67 2.93 -4.64
N ASP A 243 5.54 2.46 -3.39
CA ASP A 243 6.64 1.96 -2.56
C ASP A 243 7.87 2.89 -2.54
N CYS A 244 7.60 4.19 -2.68
CA CYS A 244 8.61 5.22 -2.90
C CYS A 244 9.53 5.50 -1.71
N LEU A 245 9.28 4.88 -0.55
CA LEU A 245 10.26 4.80 0.52
C LEU A 245 11.59 4.24 -0.01
N PHE A 246 11.51 3.23 -0.90
CA PHE A 246 12.65 2.57 -1.53
C PHE A 246 13.14 3.29 -2.78
N TYR A 247 12.23 3.83 -3.59
CA TYR A 247 12.53 4.31 -4.95
C TYR A 247 12.74 5.82 -5.10
N GLY A 248 12.48 6.63 -4.06
CA GLY A 248 12.57 8.09 -4.14
C GLY A 248 11.28 8.72 -4.67
N SER A 249 11.36 9.87 -5.37
CA SER A 249 10.13 10.55 -5.85
C SER A 249 9.30 9.65 -6.79
N PRO A 250 7.96 9.61 -6.64
CA PRO A 250 7.07 8.84 -7.52
C PRO A 250 6.85 9.49 -8.88
N GLN A 251 7.39 10.69 -9.13
CA GLN A 251 7.08 11.45 -10.35
C GLN A 251 7.36 10.67 -11.64
N PRO A 252 8.48 9.94 -11.80
CA PRO A 252 8.70 9.13 -12.99
C PRO A 252 7.65 8.03 -13.17
N LEU A 253 7.21 7.39 -12.07
CA LEU A 253 6.18 6.35 -12.09
C LEU A 253 4.83 6.94 -12.54
N ILE A 254 4.47 8.11 -12.00
CA ILE A 254 3.25 8.85 -12.36
C ILE A 254 3.27 9.21 -13.85
N GLN A 255 4.38 9.74 -14.35
CA GLN A 255 4.51 10.11 -15.76
C GLN A 255 4.42 8.88 -16.66
N ALA A 256 5.09 7.78 -16.30
CA ALA A 256 4.98 6.52 -17.03
C ALA A 256 3.52 6.03 -17.08
N MET A 257 2.77 6.06 -15.97
CA MET A 257 1.36 5.63 -15.95
C MET A 257 0.47 6.54 -16.81
N ARG A 258 0.74 7.85 -16.78
CA ARG A 258 -0.01 8.84 -17.58
C ARG A 258 0.23 8.66 -19.08
N THR A 259 1.44 8.31 -19.51
CA THR A 259 1.76 8.11 -20.93
C THR A 259 1.41 6.72 -21.44
N PHE A 260 1.49 5.70 -20.59
CA PHE A 260 1.27 4.31 -20.97
C PHE A 260 -0.10 4.05 -21.60
N GLN A 261 -0.16 3.18 -22.60
CA GLN A 261 -1.39 2.74 -23.23
C GLN A 261 -1.28 1.27 -23.63
N ILE A 262 -2.39 0.53 -23.52
CA ILE A 262 -2.49 -0.83 -24.03
C ILE A 262 -2.72 -0.74 -25.55
N SER A 263 -1.86 -1.40 -26.32
CA SER A 263 -1.93 -1.41 -27.79
C SER A 263 -3.27 -1.95 -28.28
N GLN A 264 -3.72 -1.51 -29.46
CA GLN A 264 -4.96 -1.99 -30.05
C GLN A 264 -4.97 -3.52 -30.21
N GLU A 265 -3.84 -4.10 -30.62
CA GLU A 265 -3.66 -5.56 -30.73
C GLU A 265 -3.95 -6.27 -29.40
N PHE A 266 -3.38 -5.79 -28.28
CA PHE A 266 -3.59 -6.43 -26.98
C PHE A 266 -5.03 -6.29 -26.49
N ARG A 267 -5.69 -5.17 -26.79
CA ARG A 267 -7.11 -4.99 -26.48
C ARG A 267 -7.97 -5.97 -27.26
N GLU A 268 -7.71 -6.15 -28.55
CA GLU A 268 -8.47 -7.05 -29.43
C GLU A 268 -8.22 -8.52 -29.08
N ARG A 269 -6.96 -8.91 -28.89
CA ARG A 269 -6.58 -10.30 -28.61
C ARG A 269 -6.99 -10.77 -27.21
N TYR A 270 -6.88 -9.93 -26.18
CA TYR A 270 -7.09 -10.33 -24.79
C TYR A 270 -8.33 -9.71 -24.13
N GLY A 271 -9.02 -8.80 -24.84
CA GLY A 271 -10.18 -8.08 -24.30
C GLY A 271 -9.81 -7.07 -23.22
N TYR A 272 -8.60 -6.51 -23.26
CA TYR A 272 -8.16 -5.51 -22.29
C TYR A 272 -8.79 -4.14 -22.54
N PRO A 273 -9.12 -3.37 -21.49
CA PRO A 273 -9.72 -2.06 -21.65
C PRO A 273 -8.72 -1.03 -22.21
N LYS A 274 -9.23 -0.07 -22.98
CA LYS A 274 -8.46 1.14 -23.32
C LYS A 274 -8.27 1.96 -22.05
N LEU A 275 -7.04 2.42 -21.78
CA LEU A 275 -6.75 3.30 -20.65
C LEU A 275 -7.18 4.73 -21.00
N THR A 276 -8.44 5.06 -20.71
CA THR A 276 -8.97 6.43 -20.84
C THR A 276 -8.41 7.35 -19.74
N LYS A 277 -8.64 8.65 -19.87
CA LYS A 277 -8.24 9.62 -18.85
C LYS A 277 -8.93 9.33 -17.50
N GLU A 278 -10.21 8.94 -17.56
CA GLU A 278 -11.04 8.60 -16.42
C GLU A 278 -10.52 7.34 -15.73
N LEU A 279 -10.18 6.31 -16.50
CA LEU A 279 -9.64 5.06 -15.96
C LEU A 279 -8.26 5.24 -15.33
N LYS A 280 -7.40 6.08 -15.93
CA LYS A 280 -6.11 6.45 -15.33
C LYS A 280 -6.29 7.26 -14.04
N ALA A 281 -7.27 8.16 -13.99
CA ALA A 281 -7.60 8.92 -12.78
C ALA A 281 -8.12 8.01 -11.65
N LYS A 282 -8.91 6.98 -12.01
CA LYS A 282 -9.33 5.91 -11.09
C LYS A 282 -8.14 5.23 -10.44
N ILE A 283 -7.23 4.68 -11.25
CA ILE A 283 -6.01 4.03 -10.78
C ILE A 283 -5.21 4.98 -9.90
N LEU A 284 -4.83 6.16 -10.42
CA LEU A 284 -3.94 7.12 -9.77
C LEU A 284 -4.47 7.74 -8.47
N GLY A 285 -5.76 7.59 -8.15
CA GLY A 285 -6.24 8.06 -6.84
C GLY A 285 -7.74 7.98 -6.57
N LEU A 286 -8.63 7.99 -7.57
CA LEU A 286 -10.07 8.00 -7.26
C LEU A 286 -10.55 6.69 -6.63
N ASN A 287 -9.97 5.54 -7.01
CA ASN A 287 -10.29 4.25 -6.40
C ASN A 287 -9.86 4.22 -4.93
N GLY A 288 -8.63 4.68 -4.64
CA GLY A 288 -8.14 4.82 -3.25
C GLY A 288 -9.00 5.79 -2.43
N ALA A 289 -9.36 6.94 -3.00
CA ALA A 289 -10.25 7.89 -2.34
C ALA A 289 -11.61 7.24 -2.02
N ALA A 290 -12.22 6.50 -2.95
CA ALA A 290 -13.49 5.81 -2.72
C ALA A 290 -13.40 4.72 -1.65
N LEU A 291 -12.30 3.97 -1.61
CA LEU A 291 -12.02 2.97 -0.56
C LEU A 291 -11.97 3.65 0.82
N TYR A 292 -11.11 4.65 1.01
CA TYR A 292 -10.88 5.20 2.35
C TYR A 292 -12.01 6.13 2.82
N ARG A 293 -12.75 6.81 1.93
CA ARG A 293 -13.96 7.57 2.33
C ARG A 293 -14.98 6.70 3.05
N ARG A 294 -15.17 5.47 2.56
CA ARG A 294 -16.11 4.50 3.17
C ARG A 294 -15.66 4.05 4.56
N CYS A 295 -14.34 4.05 4.82
CA CYS A 295 -13.76 3.58 6.08
C CYS A 295 -13.64 4.67 7.14
N THR A 296 -13.29 5.90 6.75
CA THR A 296 -12.97 6.98 7.71
C THR A 296 -14.05 8.04 7.82
N GLY A 297 -15.13 7.98 7.01
CA GLY A 297 -16.12 9.06 6.92
C GLY A 297 -15.55 10.36 6.34
N TRP A 298 -14.36 10.29 5.71
CA TRP A 298 -13.64 11.45 5.19
C TRP A 298 -14.44 12.12 4.06
N ASN A 299 -14.81 13.39 4.25
CA ASN A 299 -15.76 14.10 3.38
C ASN A 299 -15.15 15.25 2.55
N ARG A 300 -13.83 15.38 2.47
CA ARG A 300 -13.18 16.51 1.80
C ARG A 300 -12.66 16.15 0.40
N THR A 301 -12.88 17.05 -0.55
CA THR A 301 -12.26 17.00 -1.88
C THR A 301 -10.82 17.54 -1.79
N PRO A 302 -9.82 16.80 -2.29
CA PRO A 302 -8.44 17.29 -2.26
C PRO A 302 -8.29 18.55 -3.13
N ARG A 303 -7.64 19.59 -2.59
CA ARG A 303 -7.29 20.80 -3.35
C ARG A 303 -5.99 20.58 -4.14
N PRO A 304 -5.93 20.90 -5.44
CA PRO A 304 -4.75 20.67 -6.27
C PRO A 304 -3.51 21.40 -5.74
N ALA A 305 -2.34 20.78 -5.89
CA ALA A 305 -1.04 21.31 -5.45
C ALA A 305 -0.63 22.63 -6.15
N SER A 306 -1.19 22.91 -7.34
CA SER A 306 -0.83 24.07 -8.17
C SER A 306 -1.15 25.43 -7.53
N SER A 307 -1.97 25.49 -6.48
CA SER A 307 -2.34 26.75 -5.84
C SER A 307 -1.31 27.26 -4.80
N ARG A 308 -0.18 26.58 -4.55
CA ARG A 308 0.73 26.92 -3.43
C ARG A 308 2.23 27.06 -3.73
N ALA A 309 2.70 26.82 -4.95
CA ALA A 309 4.11 27.08 -5.29
C ALA A 309 4.53 28.56 -5.05
N ALA A 310 3.57 29.49 -4.99
CA ALA A 310 3.81 30.91 -4.73
C ALA A 310 4.01 31.28 -3.24
N SER A 311 3.69 30.42 -2.27
CA SER A 311 3.86 30.73 -0.84
C SER A 311 5.20 30.26 -0.28
N TRP A 312 5.79 29.22 -0.86
CA TRP A 312 7.08 28.66 -0.42
C TRP A 312 8.28 29.52 -0.86
N SER A 313 8.15 30.27 -1.97
CA SER A 313 9.21 31.17 -2.46
C SER A 313 9.24 32.55 -1.80
N ARG A 314 8.19 32.93 -1.04
CA ARG A 314 8.10 34.26 -0.41
C ARG A 314 8.54 34.31 1.06
N SER A 315 8.79 33.19 1.71
CA SER A 315 9.31 33.11 3.08
C SER A 315 10.82 32.90 3.14
N GLY A 316 11.56 33.58 2.25
CA GLY A 316 13.00 33.80 2.40
C GLY A 316 13.31 34.77 3.54
N ALA A 317 12.88 34.45 4.76
CA ALA A 317 13.34 35.12 5.96
C ALA A 317 14.57 34.36 6.48
N THR A 318 15.73 34.98 6.31
CA THR A 318 17.00 34.54 6.85
C THR A 318 16.90 34.38 8.37
N CYS A 319 16.79 33.15 8.86
CA CYS A 319 16.99 32.86 10.28
C CYS A 319 18.50 32.94 10.55
N ARG A 320 19.00 34.15 10.82
CA ARG A 320 20.37 34.33 11.33
C ARG A 320 20.44 33.66 12.70
N ALA A 321 21.21 32.59 12.80
CA ALA A 321 21.65 32.05 14.07
C ALA A 321 22.35 33.15 14.87
N ARG A 322 21.78 33.54 16.01
CA ARG A 322 22.53 34.27 17.04
C ARG A 322 23.48 33.27 17.69
N THR A 323 24.75 33.32 17.30
CA THR A 323 25.83 32.68 18.03
C THR A 323 26.09 33.49 19.31
N SER A 324 25.87 32.87 20.47
CA SER A 324 26.47 33.33 21.73
C SER A 324 27.87 32.71 21.86
N PRO A 325 28.91 33.46 22.23
CA PRO A 325 30.27 32.94 22.29
C PRO A 325 30.49 32.20 23.61
N LEU A 326 30.60 30.88 23.55
CA LEU A 326 31.21 30.09 24.62
C LEU A 326 32.63 29.71 24.16
N GLY A 327 33.62 30.32 24.81
CA GLY A 327 35.04 30.07 24.58
C GLY A 327 35.48 28.64 24.97
N PRO A 328 36.69 28.23 24.56
CA PRO A 328 37.12 26.83 24.62
C PRO A 328 37.42 26.39 26.05
N ARG A 329 36.72 25.36 26.54
CA ARG A 329 37.12 24.64 27.75
C ARG A 329 37.99 23.44 27.39
N ARG A 330 39.21 23.49 27.92
CA ARG A 330 40.22 22.41 27.89
C ARG A 330 39.74 21.21 28.69
N TRP A 331 40.03 20.02 28.19
CA TRP A 331 39.96 18.75 28.92
C TRP A 331 41.11 18.63 29.92
N PRO A 332 40.90 18.15 31.15
CA PRO A 332 41.96 17.57 31.95
C PRO A 332 42.00 16.05 31.79
N ARG A 333 43.23 15.55 31.63
CA ARG A 333 43.61 14.15 31.83
C ARG A 333 43.71 13.89 33.33
N SER A 334 43.20 12.75 33.76
CA SER A 334 43.79 11.87 34.80
C SER A 334 43.07 10.54 34.74
#